data_AF-A0A6S7LTT2-F1
#
_entry.id   AF-A0A6S7LTT2-F1
#
_cell.length_a   1.000
_cell.length_b   1.000
_cell.length_c   1.000
_cell.angle_alpha   90.00
_cell.angle_beta   90.00
_cell.angle_gamma   90.00
#
_symmetry.space_group_name_H-M   'P 1'
#
loop_
_entity.id
_entity.type
_entity.pdbx_description
1 polymer ?
#
loop_
_entity_poly.entity_id
_entity_poly.type
_entity_poly.pdbx_seq_one_letter_code
_entity_poly.pdbx_strand_id
1 'polypeptide(L)'
;TTGNSGNFSFIKNVYKDLDDRCLKVAWSDGTASRFPYNYLRDNCTCPKCFESSSKQKLFNTARDLMMDIQIEEAVISEDGRYLKCIWPGGHESSYSLHLLHNMRMPEKNELRQRNSDSLVKDELILWNREMMQDKIPFHDYNVLMSEDKSLFDLLYCLYQHGIVVIDNAPKRDGVLLELAARVGYHKRTHYG
;
A
#
# COMPACT_ATOMS: atom_id res chain seq x y z
N THR A 1 -3.53 13.70 0.84
CA THR A 1 -3.17 13.10 2.15
C THR A 1 -4.35 13.22 3.09
N THR A 2 -5.26 12.26 3.01
CA THR A 2 -6.31 12.00 4.02
C THR A 2 -6.61 10.51 3.92
N GLY A 3 -5.62 9.70 4.31
CA GLY A 3 -5.80 8.27 4.47
C GLY A 3 -6.76 8.05 5.63
N ASN A 4 -7.84 7.34 5.33
CA ASN A 4 -8.88 6.85 6.22
C ASN A 4 -8.36 6.68 7.67
N SER A 5 -8.78 7.58 8.57
CA SER A 5 -8.48 7.52 10.00
C SER A 5 -9.31 6.40 10.65
N GLY A 6 -9.11 5.16 10.21
CA GLY A 6 -9.59 4.00 10.95
C GLY A 6 -8.98 4.07 12.34
N ASN A 7 -9.81 3.99 13.38
CA ASN A 7 -9.34 3.91 14.75
C ASN A 7 -8.54 2.61 14.92
N PHE A 8 -7.22 2.70 14.73
CA PHE A 8 -6.32 1.57 14.94
C PHE A 8 -6.24 1.25 16.44
N SER A 9 -6.45 -0.03 16.77
CA SER A 9 -6.32 -0.55 18.14
C SER A 9 -4.87 -0.44 18.60
N PHE A 10 -4.62 0.27 19.70
CA PHE A 10 -3.27 0.52 20.23
C PHE A 10 -2.58 -0.76 20.73
N ILE A 11 -1.27 -0.69 20.86
CA ILE A 11 -0.43 -1.79 21.35
C ILE A 11 -0.67 -1.93 22.85
N LYS A 12 -1.21 -3.07 23.28
CA LYS A 12 -1.48 -3.36 24.68
C LYS A 12 -0.31 -4.09 25.34
N ASN A 13 0.25 -5.10 24.67
CA ASN A 13 1.38 -5.89 25.14
C ASN A 13 2.17 -6.48 23.96
N VAL A 14 3.41 -6.87 24.22
CA VAL A 14 4.24 -7.62 23.28
C VAL A 14 4.85 -8.85 23.95
N TYR A 15 4.94 -9.95 23.21
CA TYR A 15 5.51 -11.20 23.67
C TYR A 15 6.51 -11.70 22.64
N LYS A 16 7.72 -12.03 23.10
CA LYS A 16 8.76 -12.63 22.25
C LYS A 16 8.52 -14.14 22.18
N ASP A 17 8.28 -14.64 20.98
CA ASP A 17 8.24 -16.07 20.69
C ASP A 17 9.59 -16.46 20.09
N LEU A 18 10.46 -17.04 20.91
CA LEU A 18 11.84 -17.37 20.52
C LEU A 18 11.88 -18.57 19.57
N ASP A 19 11.00 -19.55 19.77
CA ASP A 19 10.96 -20.77 18.95
C ASP A 19 10.49 -20.44 17.53
N ASP A 20 9.43 -19.63 17.40
CA ASP A 20 8.91 -19.19 16.11
C ASP A 20 9.63 -17.94 15.56
N ARG A 21 10.58 -17.36 16.30
CA ARG A 21 11.31 -16.13 15.96
C ARG A 21 10.38 -14.99 15.54
N CYS A 22 9.33 -14.79 16.35
CA CYS A 22 8.25 -13.86 16.07
C CYS A 22 7.93 -13.01 17.29
N LEU A 23 7.63 -11.72 17.05
CA LEU A 23 7.03 -10.86 18.05
C LEU A 23 5.50 -10.99 17.93
N LYS A 24 4.84 -11.39 19.01
CA LYS A 24 3.39 -11.35 19.13
C LYS A 24 3.00 -10.00 19.73
N VAL A 25 2.20 -9.22 19.00
CA VAL A 25 1.65 -7.95 19.46
C VAL A 25 0.19 -8.17 19.81
N ALA A 26 -0.18 -7.94 21.07
CA ALA A 26 -1.56 -7.95 21.53
C ALA A 26 -2.12 -6.52 21.46
N TRP A 27 -3.28 -6.38 20.83
CA TRP A 27 -3.94 -5.10 20.59
C TRP A 27 -4.98 -4.80 21.67
N SER A 28 -5.41 -3.54 21.74
CA SER A 28 -6.41 -3.09 22.72
C SER A 28 -7.82 -3.63 22.48
N ASP A 29 -8.14 -4.04 21.26
CA ASP A 29 -9.41 -4.70 20.89
C ASP A 29 -9.45 -6.19 21.25
N GLY A 30 -8.39 -6.72 21.86
CA GLY A 30 -8.28 -8.13 22.24
C GLY A 30 -7.76 -9.05 21.14
N THR A 31 -7.54 -8.55 19.93
CA THR A 31 -6.90 -9.31 18.85
C THR A 31 -5.38 -9.34 19.03
N ALA A 32 -4.68 -10.19 18.26
CA ALA A 32 -3.23 -10.23 18.26
C ALA A 32 -2.67 -10.44 16.85
N SER A 33 -1.49 -9.89 16.60
CA SER A 33 -0.76 -10.04 15.33
C SER A 33 0.60 -10.66 15.58
N ARG A 34 1.09 -11.42 14.59
CA ARG A 34 2.45 -11.98 14.61
C ARG A 34 3.34 -11.25 13.63
N PHE A 35 4.53 -10.90 14.08
CA PHE A 35 5.54 -10.21 13.28
C PHE A 35 6.86 -10.98 13.36
N PRO A 36 7.26 -11.70 12.30
CA PRO A 36 8.58 -12.33 12.25
C PRO A 36 9.71 -11.32 12.49
N TYR A 37 10.74 -11.70 13.25
CA TYR A 37 11.85 -10.80 13.61
C TYR A 37 12.60 -10.29 12.39
N ASN A 38 12.88 -11.17 11.43
CA ASN A 38 13.50 -10.82 10.17
C ASN A 38 12.64 -9.80 9.40
N TYR A 39 11.32 -9.99 9.35
CA TYR A 39 10.39 -9.10 8.66
C TYR A 39 10.35 -7.71 9.30
N LEU A 40 10.31 -7.62 10.63
CA LEU A 40 10.44 -6.34 11.34
C LEU A 40 11.76 -5.66 10.99
N ARG A 41 12.90 -6.36 11.18
CA ARG A 41 14.23 -5.78 10.92
C ARG A 41 14.38 -5.30 9.49
N ASP A 42 13.85 -6.07 8.54
CA ASP A 42 13.91 -5.78 7.12
C ASP A 42 13.06 -4.56 6.71
N ASN A 43 12.01 -4.27 7.47
CA ASN A 43 11.12 -3.11 7.30
C ASN A 43 11.44 -1.99 8.30
N CYS A 44 12.65 -1.95 8.86
CA CYS A 44 13.09 -0.83 9.70
C CYS A 44 13.04 0.49 8.90
N THR A 45 12.33 1.49 9.43
CA THR A 45 12.20 2.82 8.82
C THR A 45 13.11 3.87 9.43
N CYS A 46 14.15 3.48 10.18
CA CYS A 46 15.12 4.43 10.72
C CYS A 46 15.97 5.06 9.60
N PRO A 47 16.59 6.24 9.80
CA PRO A 47 17.38 6.92 8.77
C PRO A 47 18.56 6.10 8.22
N LYS A 48 19.03 5.07 8.95
CA LYS A 48 20.08 4.16 8.47
C LYS A 48 19.56 3.08 7.51
N CYS A 49 18.27 2.78 7.55
CA CYS A 49 17.65 1.69 6.80
C CYS A 49 16.70 2.19 5.71
N PHE A 50 16.22 3.42 5.79
CA PHE A 50 15.22 3.97 4.88
C PHE A 50 15.45 5.46 4.63
N GLU A 51 15.49 5.84 3.36
CA GLU A 51 15.56 7.24 2.93
C GLU A 51 14.15 7.83 2.82
N SER A 52 13.81 8.70 3.76
CA SER A 52 12.45 9.21 3.92
C SER A 52 11.96 10.06 2.75
N SER A 53 12.87 10.72 2.02
CA SER A 53 12.56 11.60 0.89
C SER A 53 12.19 10.82 -0.37
N SER A 54 13.03 9.86 -0.75
CA SER A 54 12.85 9.03 -1.95
C SER A 54 12.00 7.78 -1.72
N LYS A 55 11.67 7.48 -0.45
CA LYS A 55 11.01 6.24 -0.01
C LYS A 55 11.80 4.98 -0.35
N GLN A 56 13.11 5.09 -0.50
CA GLN A 56 13.98 3.97 -0.85
C GLN A 56 14.51 3.28 0.40
N LYS A 57 14.58 1.95 0.32
CA LYS A 57 15.25 1.13 1.32
C LYS A 57 16.76 1.19 1.12
N LEU A 58 17.49 1.56 2.18
CA LEU A 58 18.95 1.59 2.23
C LEU A 58 19.54 0.29 2.79
N PHE A 59 18.76 -0.45 3.59
CA PHE A 59 19.16 -1.72 4.17
C PHE A 59 19.22 -2.83 3.11
N ASN A 60 20.36 -3.50 2.96
CA ASN A 60 20.50 -4.62 2.03
C ASN A 60 20.10 -5.93 2.71
N THR A 61 18.88 -6.40 2.41
CA THR A 61 18.34 -7.65 2.97
C THR A 61 19.25 -8.85 2.73
N ALA A 62 19.74 -9.04 1.50
CA ALA A 62 20.50 -10.23 1.15
C ALA A 62 21.89 -10.28 1.81
N ARG A 63 22.49 -9.12 2.06
CA ARG A 63 23.84 -9.01 2.63
C ARG A 63 23.83 -8.84 4.15
N ASP A 64 22.91 -8.03 4.68
CA ASP A 64 23.00 -7.49 6.04
C ASP A 64 21.97 -8.11 7.00
N LEU A 65 20.99 -8.88 6.52
CA LEU A 65 19.98 -9.53 7.36
C LEU A 65 20.45 -10.92 7.83
N MET A 66 20.65 -11.05 9.13
CA MET A 66 20.90 -12.35 9.77
C MET A 66 19.57 -13.13 9.89
N MET A 67 19.51 -14.33 9.30
CA MET A 67 18.27 -15.13 9.25
C MET A 67 17.81 -15.65 10.62
N ASP A 68 18.72 -15.71 11.58
CA ASP A 68 18.51 -16.11 12.97
C ASP A 68 18.41 -14.92 13.93
N ILE A 69 18.33 -13.68 13.41
CA ILE A 69 18.25 -12.47 14.21
C ILE A 69 17.15 -12.55 15.28
N GLN A 70 17.50 -12.18 16.50
CA GLN A 70 16.59 -12.12 17.65
C GLN A 70 16.37 -10.66 18.07
N ILE A 71 15.22 -10.37 18.67
CA ILE A 71 15.00 -9.08 19.34
C ILE A 71 15.58 -9.13 20.75
N GLU A 72 16.55 -8.26 21.04
CA GLU A 72 17.14 -8.11 22.38
C GLU A 72 16.17 -7.41 23.33
N GLU A 73 15.45 -6.39 22.86
CA GLU A 73 14.45 -5.66 23.65
C GLU A 73 13.29 -5.17 22.79
N ALA A 74 12.08 -5.22 23.34
CA ALA A 74 10.87 -4.68 22.71
C ALA A 74 10.15 -3.80 23.73
N VAL A 75 10.05 -2.50 23.46
CA VAL A 75 9.52 -1.49 24.37
C VAL A 75 8.35 -0.78 23.71
N ILE A 76 7.23 -0.72 24.42
CA ILE A 76 6.02 -0.03 23.97
C ILE A 76 6.04 1.39 24.56
N SER A 77 5.62 2.40 23.80
CA SER A 77 5.40 3.74 24.34
C SER A 77 4.23 3.77 25.34
N GLU A 78 4.22 4.75 26.25
CA GLU A 78 3.17 4.87 27.28
C GLU A 78 1.75 4.97 26.70
N ASP A 79 1.61 5.58 25.52
CA ASP A 79 0.34 5.72 24.80
C ASP A 79 -0.02 4.50 23.91
N GLY A 80 0.83 3.47 23.88
CA GLY A 80 0.65 2.29 23.04
C GLY A 80 0.73 2.56 21.54
N ARG A 81 1.24 3.72 21.10
CA ARG A 81 1.27 4.12 19.68
C ARG A 81 2.57 3.79 18.96
N TYR A 82 3.62 3.42 19.68
CA TYR A 82 4.92 3.07 19.12
C TYR A 82 5.48 1.81 19.76
N LEU A 83 6.16 1.03 18.93
CA LEU A 83 6.99 -0.10 19.34
C LEU A 83 8.44 0.19 18.97
N LYS A 84 9.31 0.23 19.97
CA LYS A 84 10.77 0.24 19.79
C LYS A 84 11.28 -1.19 19.91
N CYS A 85 12.06 -1.63 18.93
CA CYS A 85 12.80 -2.90 18.96
C CYS A 85 14.31 -2.61 18.95
N ILE A 86 15.03 -3.24 19.86
CA ILE A 86 16.49 -3.23 19.93
C ILE A 86 17.01 -4.58 19.43
N TRP A 87 17.96 -4.53 18.51
CA TRP A 87 18.54 -5.67 17.82
C TRP A 87 20.02 -5.85 18.19
N PRO A 88 20.58 -7.05 17.97
CA PRO A 88 22.00 -7.33 18.16
C PRO A 88 22.89 -6.27 17.51
N GLY A 89 23.90 -5.83 18.25
CA GLY A 89 24.78 -4.73 17.86
C GLY A 89 24.19 -3.34 18.12
N GLY A 90 23.10 -3.24 18.88
CA GLY A 90 22.51 -1.97 19.33
C GLY A 90 21.76 -1.21 18.25
N HIS A 91 21.37 -1.87 17.15
CA HIS A 91 20.51 -1.22 16.16
C HIS A 91 19.11 -1.03 16.76
N GLU A 92 18.50 0.13 16.52
CA GLU A 92 17.16 0.44 17.00
C GLU A 92 16.19 0.65 15.84
N SER A 93 15.03 0.00 15.91
CA SER A 93 13.92 0.22 14.99
C SER A 93 12.71 0.73 15.77
N SER A 94 12.01 1.72 15.22
CA SER A 94 10.78 2.23 15.80
C SER A 94 9.66 2.12 14.78
N TYR A 95 8.54 1.53 15.19
CA TYR A 95 7.36 1.30 14.37
C TYR A 95 6.18 2.02 14.97
N SER A 96 5.53 2.88 14.18
CA SER A 96 4.26 3.47 14.58
C SER A 96 3.15 2.42 14.53
N LEU A 97 2.10 2.67 15.30
CA LEU A 97 0.88 1.88 15.30
C LEU A 97 0.34 1.65 13.88
N HIS A 98 0.28 2.72 13.08
CA HIS A 98 -0.20 2.66 11.70
C HIS A 98 0.69 1.75 10.83
N LEU A 99 2.02 1.83 10.98
CA LEU A 99 2.95 0.99 10.26
C LEU A 99 2.78 -0.49 10.63
N LEU A 100 2.63 -0.81 11.93
CA LEU A 100 2.42 -2.20 12.35
C LEU A 100 1.11 -2.78 11.83
N HIS A 101 0.02 -2.01 11.81
CA HIS A 101 -1.25 -2.46 11.22
C HIS A 101 -1.12 -2.71 9.71
N ASN A 102 -0.41 -1.83 8.98
CA ASN A 102 -0.15 -2.02 7.55
C ASN A 102 0.78 -3.22 7.25
N MET A 103 1.68 -3.53 8.18
CA MET A 103 2.59 -4.68 8.09
C MET A 103 1.98 -5.98 8.63
N ARG A 104 0.74 -5.97 9.16
CA ARG A 104 0.11 -7.16 9.73
C ARG A 104 0.04 -8.25 8.67
N MET A 105 0.61 -9.42 8.98
CA MET A 105 0.41 -10.59 8.15
C MET A 105 -1.05 -11.06 8.27
N PRO A 106 -1.75 -11.33 7.15
CA PRO A 106 -3.12 -11.78 7.22
C PRO A 106 -3.20 -13.12 7.93
N GLU A 107 -4.22 -13.32 8.76
CA GLU A 107 -4.46 -14.64 9.35
C GLU A 107 -4.88 -15.67 8.28
N LYS A 108 -4.73 -16.97 8.55
CA LYS A 108 -5.09 -18.04 7.59
C LYS A 108 -6.52 -17.90 7.02
N ASN A 109 -7.45 -17.38 7.81
CA ASN A 109 -8.82 -17.15 7.39
C ASN A 109 -8.95 -15.92 6.46
N GLU A 110 -8.13 -14.89 6.66
CA GLU A 110 -8.05 -13.71 5.79
C GLU A 110 -7.32 -14.05 4.47
N LEU A 111 -6.34 -14.95 4.51
CA LEU A 111 -5.64 -15.45 3.32
C LEU A 111 -6.60 -16.19 2.38
N ARG A 112 -7.62 -16.89 2.88
CA ARG A 112 -8.64 -17.53 2.02
C ARG A 112 -9.51 -16.51 1.27
N GLN A 113 -9.71 -15.32 1.83
CA GLN A 113 -10.40 -14.22 1.15
C GLN A 113 -9.49 -13.54 0.11
N ARG A 114 -8.17 -13.53 0.31
CA ARG A 114 -7.20 -13.02 -0.68
C ARG A 114 -6.83 -14.04 -1.76
N ASN A 115 -6.95 -15.33 -1.46
CA ASN A 115 -6.62 -16.44 -2.35
C ASN A 115 -7.83 -16.93 -3.17
N SER A 116 -9.03 -16.33 -3.01
CA SER A 116 -10.09 -16.48 -4.00
C SER A 116 -9.78 -15.58 -5.20
N ASP A 117 -8.92 -16.09 -6.07
CA ASP A 117 -8.76 -15.73 -7.48
C ASP A 117 -8.71 -14.22 -7.81
N SER A 118 -7.50 -13.65 -7.81
CA SER A 118 -6.87 -13.01 -8.98
C SER A 118 -5.90 -11.87 -8.63
N LEU A 119 -4.93 -11.61 -9.52
CA LEU A 119 -4.18 -10.33 -9.58
C LEU A 119 -5.10 -9.12 -9.82
N VAL A 120 -6.36 -9.40 -10.13
CA VAL A 120 -7.49 -8.48 -10.19
C VAL A 120 -7.93 -8.18 -8.76
N LYS A 121 -7.67 -6.94 -8.33
CA LYS A 121 -8.22 -6.39 -7.09
C LYS A 121 -9.76 -6.47 -7.14
N ASP A 122 -10.40 -6.63 -5.97
CA ASP A 122 -11.86 -6.76 -5.76
C ASP A 122 -12.72 -5.65 -6.41
N GLU A 123 -12.11 -4.61 -6.95
CA GLU A 123 -12.74 -3.44 -7.54
C GLU A 123 -12.98 -3.55 -9.06
N LEU A 124 -12.45 -4.57 -9.74
CA LEU A 124 -12.70 -4.74 -11.18
C LEU A 124 -14.09 -5.29 -11.44
N ILE A 125 -14.80 -4.64 -12.36
CA ILE A 125 -16.16 -5.00 -12.73
C ILE A 125 -16.10 -5.69 -14.08
N LEU A 126 -16.21 -7.02 -14.10
CA LEU A 126 -16.41 -7.76 -15.34
C LEU A 126 -17.78 -7.40 -15.93
N TRP A 127 -17.81 -7.13 -17.23
CA TRP A 127 -19.02 -6.69 -17.90
C TRP A 127 -19.25 -7.43 -19.21
N ASN A 128 -20.52 -7.48 -19.59
CA ASN A 128 -20.98 -7.99 -20.88
C ASN A 128 -21.79 -6.90 -21.60
N ARG A 129 -22.39 -7.28 -22.73
CA ARG A 129 -23.22 -6.37 -23.52
C ARG A 129 -24.37 -5.74 -22.71
N GLU A 130 -25.09 -6.52 -21.92
CA GLU A 130 -26.28 -6.05 -21.19
C GLU A 130 -25.92 -4.99 -20.14
N MET A 131 -24.71 -5.08 -19.59
CA MET A 131 -24.20 -4.13 -18.60
C MET A 131 -23.72 -2.82 -19.22
N MET A 132 -23.11 -2.86 -20.42
CA MET A 132 -22.44 -1.70 -21.02
C MET A 132 -23.17 -1.07 -22.20
N GLN A 133 -24.14 -1.75 -22.82
CA GLN A 133 -24.93 -1.17 -23.92
C GLN A 133 -25.56 0.13 -23.42
N ASP A 134 -25.20 1.23 -24.08
CA ASP A 134 -25.64 2.60 -23.79
C ASP A 134 -25.31 3.11 -22.36
N LYS A 135 -24.39 2.42 -21.67
CA LYS A 135 -23.98 2.68 -20.28
C LYS A 135 -22.47 2.80 -20.08
N ILE A 136 -21.69 2.87 -21.16
CA ILE A 136 -20.24 3.10 -21.07
C ILE A 136 -20.02 4.44 -20.34
N PRO A 137 -19.11 4.54 -19.36
CA PRO A 137 -18.88 5.79 -18.64
C PRO A 137 -18.36 6.91 -19.55
N PHE A 138 -18.92 8.11 -19.43
CA PHE A 138 -18.50 9.32 -20.14
C PHE A 138 -17.87 10.34 -19.20
N HIS A 139 -16.86 11.04 -19.69
CA HIS A 139 -16.18 12.12 -18.96
C HIS A 139 -15.90 13.31 -19.88
N ASP A 140 -16.20 14.51 -19.42
CA ASP A 140 -15.96 15.75 -20.18
C ASP A 140 -14.47 16.10 -20.24
N TYR A 141 -13.95 16.30 -21.44
CA TYR A 141 -12.55 16.68 -21.68
C TYR A 141 -12.15 17.96 -20.95
N ASN A 142 -12.97 19.00 -20.98
CA ASN A 142 -12.60 20.31 -20.43
C ASN A 142 -12.50 20.25 -18.91
N VAL A 143 -13.46 19.59 -18.26
CA VAL A 143 -13.44 19.38 -16.81
C VAL A 143 -12.26 18.51 -16.38
N LEU A 144 -11.98 17.43 -17.13
CA LEU A 144 -10.84 16.54 -16.86
C LEU A 144 -9.49 17.29 -16.91
N MET A 145 -9.33 18.18 -17.88
CA MET A 145 -8.10 18.93 -18.06
C MET A 145 -7.88 19.98 -16.97
N SER A 146 -8.95 20.46 -16.31
CA SER A 146 -8.86 21.47 -15.25
C SER A 146 -8.95 20.94 -13.83
N GLU A 147 -9.53 19.76 -13.60
CA GLU A 147 -9.86 19.27 -12.24
C GLU A 147 -9.26 17.90 -11.92
N ASP A 148 -8.51 17.81 -10.81
CA ASP A 148 -7.92 16.55 -10.34
C ASP A 148 -8.95 15.54 -9.88
N LYS A 149 -10.07 15.98 -9.32
CA LYS A 149 -11.16 15.08 -8.92
C LYS A 149 -11.75 14.37 -10.15
N SER A 150 -12.02 15.10 -11.22
CA SER A 150 -12.54 14.54 -12.47
C SER A 150 -11.53 13.58 -13.11
N LEU A 151 -10.23 13.92 -13.09
CA LEU A 151 -9.19 13.00 -13.51
C LEU A 151 -9.15 11.72 -12.66
N PHE A 152 -9.25 11.83 -11.35
CA PHE A 152 -9.33 10.67 -10.46
C PHE A 152 -10.55 9.80 -10.80
N ASP A 153 -11.73 10.39 -10.94
CA ASP A 153 -12.96 9.69 -11.27
C ASP A 153 -12.81 8.93 -12.62
N LEU A 154 -12.23 9.57 -13.64
CA LEU A 154 -11.92 8.92 -14.92
C LEU A 154 -10.96 7.73 -14.77
N LEU A 155 -9.83 7.94 -14.08
CA LEU A 155 -8.80 6.89 -13.93
C LEU A 155 -9.32 5.73 -13.09
N TYR A 156 -10.16 6.01 -12.08
CA TYR A 156 -10.80 4.99 -11.27
C TYR A 156 -11.83 4.21 -12.09
N CYS A 157 -12.71 4.88 -12.83
CA CYS A 157 -13.63 4.23 -13.77
C CYS A 157 -12.90 3.36 -14.81
N LEU A 158 -11.83 3.89 -15.41
CA LEU A 158 -11.00 3.16 -16.37
C LEU A 158 -10.35 1.95 -15.72
N TYR A 159 -9.87 2.08 -14.49
CA TYR A 159 -9.33 0.95 -13.75
C TYR A 159 -10.40 -0.11 -13.47
N GLN A 160 -11.60 0.25 -13.02
CA GLN A 160 -12.68 -0.71 -12.71
C GLN A 160 -13.24 -1.41 -13.94
N HIS A 161 -13.46 -0.67 -15.03
CA HIS A 161 -14.18 -1.15 -16.21
C HIS A 161 -13.27 -1.47 -17.40
N GLY A 162 -12.02 -1.01 -17.40
CA GLY A 162 -11.09 -1.17 -18.53
C GLY A 162 -11.41 -0.29 -19.76
N ILE A 163 -12.51 0.46 -19.74
CA ILE A 163 -12.92 1.35 -20.83
C ILE A 163 -13.72 2.54 -20.30
N VAL A 164 -13.51 3.71 -20.90
CA VAL A 164 -14.29 4.95 -20.71
C VAL A 164 -14.34 5.72 -22.02
N VAL A 165 -15.30 6.63 -22.16
CA VAL A 165 -15.37 7.58 -23.28
C VAL A 165 -15.10 8.99 -22.75
N ILE A 166 -14.33 9.75 -23.50
CA ILE A 166 -14.11 11.18 -23.24
C ILE A 166 -14.83 11.96 -24.32
N ASP A 167 -15.77 12.82 -23.92
CA ASP A 167 -16.54 13.69 -24.82
C ASP A 167 -16.09 15.15 -24.73
N ASN A 168 -16.62 15.97 -25.64
CA ASN A 168 -16.32 17.41 -25.75
C ASN A 168 -14.84 17.76 -25.94
N ALA A 169 -14.03 16.80 -26.41
CA ALA A 169 -12.65 17.02 -26.80
C ALA A 169 -12.57 17.93 -28.05
N PRO A 170 -11.64 18.91 -28.10
CA PRO A 170 -11.46 19.74 -29.29
C PRO A 170 -11.15 18.91 -30.54
N LYS A 171 -11.69 19.32 -31.69
CA LYS A 171 -11.47 18.64 -32.98
C LYS A 171 -10.23 19.19 -33.68
N ARG A 172 -9.06 18.95 -33.09
CA ARG A 172 -7.76 19.38 -33.64
C ARG A 172 -6.66 18.39 -33.29
N ASP A 173 -5.56 18.48 -34.02
CA ASP A 173 -4.36 17.69 -33.73
C ASP A 173 -3.77 18.04 -32.36
N GLY A 174 -3.12 17.06 -31.73
CA GLY A 174 -2.42 17.21 -30.45
C GLY A 174 -3.28 16.99 -29.20
N VAL A 175 -4.61 16.96 -29.30
CA VAL A 175 -5.52 16.78 -28.14
C VAL A 175 -5.25 15.48 -27.38
N LEU A 176 -4.95 14.39 -28.10
CA LEU A 176 -4.58 13.13 -27.47
C LEU A 176 -3.26 13.22 -26.69
N LEU A 177 -2.29 14.00 -27.19
CA LEU A 177 -1.00 14.19 -26.52
C LEU A 177 -1.15 15.05 -25.26
N GLU A 178 -2.01 16.07 -25.30
CA GLU A 178 -2.38 16.89 -24.14
C GLU A 178 -3.03 16.03 -23.04
N LEU A 179 -3.99 15.20 -23.43
CA LEU A 179 -4.62 14.24 -22.53
C LEU A 179 -3.61 13.23 -21.96
N ALA A 180 -2.73 12.68 -22.80
CA ALA A 180 -1.70 11.75 -22.35
C ALA A 180 -0.75 12.42 -21.35
N ALA A 181 -0.38 13.68 -21.57
CA ALA A 181 0.45 14.47 -20.66
C ALA A 181 -0.27 14.82 -19.34
N ARG A 182 -1.61 14.95 -19.37
CA ARG A 182 -2.44 15.13 -18.16
C ARG A 182 -2.43 13.89 -17.26
N VAL A 183 -2.36 12.69 -17.86
CA VAL A 183 -2.32 11.41 -17.13
C VAL A 183 -0.89 11.00 -16.75
N GLY A 184 0.07 11.21 -17.64
CA GLY A 184 1.45 10.77 -17.48
C GLY A 184 2.28 11.02 -18.73
N TYR A 185 2.77 9.96 -19.37
CA TYR A 185 3.53 10.06 -20.61
C TYR A 185 2.97 9.09 -21.66
N HIS A 186 3.01 9.50 -22.92
CA HIS A 186 2.69 8.61 -24.03
C HIS A 186 3.86 7.65 -24.27
N LYS A 187 3.56 6.37 -24.53
CA LYS A 187 4.56 5.39 -24.92
C LYS A 187 4.77 5.46 -26.43
N ARG A 188 5.90 6.03 -26.85
CA ARG A 188 6.29 6.09 -28.26
C ARG A 188 6.47 4.68 -28.83
N THR A 189 5.94 4.44 -30.02
CA THR A 189 6.08 3.17 -30.74
C THR A 189 6.70 3.38 -32.13
N HIS A 190 6.88 2.31 -32.91
CA HIS A 190 7.29 2.44 -34.31
C HIS A 190 6.30 3.22 -35.17
N TYR A 191 5.03 3.31 -34.74
CA TYR A 191 3.97 4.03 -35.46
C TYR A 191 3.91 5.52 -35.11
N GLY A 192 4.78 5.99 -34.22
CA GLY A 192 4.57 7.23 -33.47
C GLY A 192 4.36 6.95 -32.00
#